data_AF-A0A355FGV8-F1
#
_entry.id   AF-A0A355FGV8-F1
#
_cell.length_a   1.000
_cell.length_b   1.000
_cell.length_c   1.000
_cell.angle_alpha   90.00
_cell.angle_beta   90.00
_cell.angle_gamma   90.00
#
_symmetry.space_group_name_H-M   'P 1'
#
loop_
_entity.id
_entity.type
_entity.pdbx_description
1 polymer ?
#
loop_
_entity_poly.entity_id
_entity_poly.type
_entity_poly.pdbx_seq_one_letter_code
_entity_poly.pdbx_strand_id
1 'polypeptide(L)' 'MKRNSVVFSVWIVVIGALLFTTGLGRVHLFDWDEINFAESAREMLVSGDYLDVQINFETFWEKPP' A
#
# COMPACT_ATOMS: atom_id res chain seq x y z
N MET A 1 -30.57 -26.55 10.58
CA MET A 1 -30.46 -25.19 10.02
C MET A 1 -29.02 -24.99 9.54
N LYS A 2 -28.73 -25.16 8.24
CA LYS A 2 -27.35 -24.96 7.72
C LYS A 2 -27.04 -23.48 7.82
N ARG A 3 -26.06 -23.10 8.65
CA ARG A 3 -25.57 -21.72 8.70
C ARG A 3 -24.92 -21.43 7.35
N ASN A 4 -25.38 -20.37 6.67
CA ASN A 4 -24.83 -19.94 5.39
C ASN A 4 -23.40 -19.40 5.61
N SER A 5 -22.43 -20.30 5.55
CA SER A 5 -21.01 -20.02 5.78
C SER A 5 -20.48 -18.90 4.89
N VAL A 6 -20.96 -18.80 3.65
CA VAL A 6 -20.59 -17.74 2.71
C VAL A 6 -20.97 -16.35 3.21
N VAL A 7 -22.20 -16.18 3.71
CA VAL A 7 -22.66 -14.88 4.24
C VAL A 7 -21.80 -14.48 5.44
N PHE A 8 -21.47 -15.44 6.30
CA PHE A 8 -20.59 -15.20 7.44
C PHE A 8 -19.16 -14.81 7.01
N SER A 9 -18.58 -15.49 6.02
CA SER A 9 -17.28 -15.13 5.45
C SER A 9 -17.28 -13.75 4.82
N VAL A 10 -18.35 -13.37 4.11
CA VAL A 10 -18.49 -12.01 3.54
C VAL A 10 -18.49 -10.96 4.64
N TRP A 11 -19.22 -11.18 5.74
CA TRP A 11 -19.20 -10.27 6.88
C TRP A 11 -17.81 -10.11 7.49
N ILE A 12 -17.04 -11.20 7.61
CA ILE A 12 -15.65 -11.13 8.09
C ILE A 12 -14.80 -10.25 7.17
N VAL A 13 -14.90 -10.43 5.86
CA VAL A 13 -14.13 -9.63 4.89
C VAL A 13 -14.51 -8.15 4.96
N VAL A 14 -15.81 -7.84 5.01
CA VAL A 14 -16.30 -6.45 5.06
C VAL A 14 -15.86 -5.76 6.35
N ILE A 15 -16.05 -6.39 7.50
CA ILE A 15 -15.66 -5.80 8.79
C ILE A 15 -14.13 -5.66 8.86
N GLY A 16 -13.39 -6.66 8.40
CA GLY A 16 -11.93 -6.61 8.34
C GLY A 16 -11.43 -5.46 7.44
N ALA A 17 -12.01 -5.28 6.26
CA ALA A 17 -11.66 -4.21 5.34
C ALA A 17 -11.95 -2.83 5.94
N LEU A 18 -13.10 -2.66 6.59
CA LEU A 18 -13.46 -1.41 7.27
C LEU A 18 -12.46 -1.06 8.38
N LEU A 19 -12.17 -2.01 9.27
CA LEU A 19 -11.22 -1.78 10.36
C LEU A 19 -9.81 -1.48 9.84
N PHE A 20 -9.35 -2.21 8.82
CA PHE A 20 -8.03 -2.00 8.22
C PHE A 20 -7.90 -0.64 7.53
N THR A 21 -8.85 -0.28 6.67
CA THR A 21 -8.78 0.95 5.86
C THR A 21 -8.96 2.22 6.67
N THR A 22 -9.72 2.19 7.76
CA THR A 22 -9.94 3.38 8.61
C THR A 22 -8.67 3.95 9.25
N GLY A 23 -7.63 3.12 9.44
CA GLY A 23 -6.35 3.53 10.00
C GLY A 23 -5.36 4.13 8.99
N LEU A 24 -5.54 3.85 7.69
CA LEU A 24 -4.60 4.27 6.64
C LEU A 24 -4.59 5.80 6.51
N GLY A 25 -3.39 6.39 6.48
CA GLY A 25 -3.20 7.84 6.29
C GLY A 25 -3.57 8.73 7.49
N ARG A 26 -3.88 8.16 8.67
CA ARG A 26 -4.17 8.95 9.89
C ARG A 26 -2.94 9.59 10.51
N VAL A 27 -1.74 9.07 10.19
CA VAL A 27 -0.45 9.58 10.64
C VAL A 27 0.40 9.92 9.42
N HIS A 28 1.29 10.90 9.58
CA HIS A 28 2.28 11.22 8.55
C HIS A 28 3.25 10.05 8.39
N LEU A 29 3.81 9.90 7.20
CA LEU A 29 4.92 8.97 6.96
C LEU A 29 6.08 9.37 7.87
N PHE A 30 6.53 8.45 8.71
CA PHE A 30 7.52 8.75 9.75
C PHE A 30 8.74 7.85 9.65
N ASP A 31 8.58 6.65 9.11
CA ASP A 31 9.72 5.77 8.87
C ASP A 31 10.46 6.18 7.58
N TRP A 32 11.77 5.94 7.57
CA TRP A 32 12.61 6.18 6.40
C TRP A 32 12.13 5.36 5.20
N ASP A 33 11.73 4.10 5.44
CA ASP A 33 11.14 3.22 4.44
C ASP A 33 9.79 3.74 3.90
N GLU A 34 8.92 4.24 4.78
CA GLU A 34 7.59 4.75 4.40
C GLU A 34 7.71 5.94 3.44
N ILE A 35 8.60 6.88 3.74
CA ILE A 35 8.82 8.08 2.91
C ILE A 35 9.44 7.70 1.57
N ASN A 36 10.49 6.89 1.58
CA ASN A 36 11.21 6.49 0.36
C ASN A 36 10.33 5.72 -0.61
N PHE A 37 9.56 4.74 -0.12
CA PHE A 37 8.69 3.95 -1.00
C PHE A 37 7.49 4.76 -1.50
N ALA A 38 6.95 5.67 -0.68
CA ALA A 38 5.89 6.57 -1.13
C ALA A 38 6.39 7.52 -2.23
N GLU A 39 7.59 8.09 -2.06
CA GLU A 39 8.18 8.98 -3.07
C GLU A 39 8.54 8.21 -4.35
N SER A 40 9.11 7.01 -4.22
CA SER A 40 9.42 6.18 -5.39
C SER A 40 8.17 5.84 -6.20
N ALA A 41 7.08 5.43 -5.54
CA ALA A 41 5.81 5.19 -6.21
C ALA A 41 5.23 6.46 -6.86
N ARG A 42 5.39 7.62 -6.22
CA ARG A 42 5.01 8.92 -6.79
C ARG A 42 5.81 9.24 -8.05
N GLU A 43 7.12 8.98 -8.04
CA GLU A 43 8.01 9.23 -9.16
C GLU A 43 7.73 8.27 -10.33
N MET A 44 7.49 6.98 -10.08
CA MET A 44 7.09 6.01 -11.11
C MET A 44 5.81 6.45 -11.84
N LEU A 45 4.82 6.98 -11.10
CA LEU A 45 3.58 7.50 -11.69
C LEU A 45 3.82 8.76 -12.55
N VAL A 46 4.80 9.59 -12.18
CA VAL A 46 5.10 10.85 -12.87
C VAL A 46 5.99 10.63 -14.09
N SER A 47 7.02 9.77 -13.99
CA SER A 47 7.96 9.45 -15.06
C SER A 47 7.40 8.43 -16.06
N GLY A 48 6.49 7.55 -15.60
CA GLY A 48 6.06 6.37 -16.36
C GLY A 48 7.11 5.26 -16.43
N ASP A 49 8.22 5.42 -15.70
CA ASP A 49 9.26 4.40 -15.57
C ASP A 49 8.93 3.51 -14.38
N TYR A 50 8.49 2.29 -14.67
CA TYR A 50 8.16 1.27 -13.66
C TYR A 50 9.25 0.21 -13.52
N LEU A 51 10.36 0.34 -14.26
CA LEU A 51 11.46 -0.63 -14.24
C LEU A 51 12.59 -0.15 -13.35
N ASP A 52 12.86 1.15 -13.34
CA ASP A 52 13.91 1.73 -12.51
C ASP A 52 13.32 2.41 -11.28
N VAL A 53 13.63 1.88 -10.10
CA VAL A 53 13.27 2.48 -8.80
C VAL A 53 14.07 3.76 -8.61
N GLN A 54 13.36 4.85 -8.34
CA GLN A 54 13.97 6.17 -8.14
C GLN A 54 13.54 6.76 -6.79
N ILE A 55 14.41 7.57 -6.20
CA ILE A 55 14.10 8.44 -5.06
C ILE A 55 14.75 9.79 -5.36
N ASN A 56 13.96 10.86 -5.34
CA ASN A 56 14.37 12.19 -5.80
C ASN A 56 14.87 12.18 -7.26
N PHE A 57 14.29 11.32 -8.11
CA PHE A 57 14.69 11.08 -9.50
C PHE A 57 16.13 10.57 -9.68
N GLU A 58 16.75 10.06 -8.61
CA GLU A 58 18.02 9.35 -8.66
C GLU A 58 17.79 7.85 -8.48
N THR A 59 18.57 7.03 -9.18
CA THR A 59 18.38 5.58 -9.15
C THR A 59 18.71 4.99 -7.79
N PHE A 60 17.79 4.18 -7.27
CA PHE A 60 17.89 3.53 -5.97
C PHE A 60 18.05 2.02 -6.12
N TRP A 61 19.27 1.51 -5.92
CA TRP A 61 19.63 0.11 -6.20
C TRP A 61 19.46 -0.86 -5.02
N GLU A 62 19.08 -0.39 -3.83
CA GLU A 62 18.97 -1.24 -2.64
C GLU A 62 17.76 -2.17 -2.68
N LYS A 63 16.78 -1.86 -3.54
CA LYS A 63 15.57 -2.65 -3.74
C LYS A 63 15.30 -2.86 -5.22
N PRO A 64 14.88 -4.06 -5.63
CA PRO A 64 14.25 -4.25 -6.94
C PRO A 64 12.89 -3.51 -6.98
N PRO A 65 12.38 -3.18 -8.19
CA PRO A 65 11.03 -2.63 -8.36
C PRO A 65 9.93 -3.59 -7.88
#